data_AF-A0A353CRW1-F1
#
_entry.id   AF-A0A353CRW1-F1
#
_cell.length_a   1.000
_cell.length_b   1.000
_cell.length_c   1.000
_cell.angle_alpha   90.00
_cell.angle_beta   90.00
_cell.angle_gamma   90.00
#
_symmetry.space_group_name_H-M   'P 1'
#
loop_
_entity.id
_entity.type
_entity.pdbx_description
1 polymer ?
#
loop_
_entity_poly.entity_id
_entity_poly.type
_entity_poly.pdbx_seq_one_letter_code
_entity_poly.pdbx_strand_id
1 'polypeptide(L)' 'MKRTGDDKIRVLLVDDHPVVREGVRAYLSARGIEVAGEAADAG' A
#
# COMPACT_ATOMS: atom_id res chain seq x y z
N MET A 1 -2.86 9.37 24.76
CA MET A 1 -1.56 9.57 24.08
C MET A 1 -1.73 9.14 22.63
N LYS A 2 -1.75 10.07 21.66
CA LYS A 2 -1.72 9.71 20.22
C LYS A 2 -0.28 9.32 19.87
N ARG A 3 -0.06 8.16 19.24
CA ARG A 3 1.29 7.79 18.80
C ARG A 3 1.69 8.76 17.69
N THR A 4 2.79 9.48 17.85
CA THR A 4 3.32 10.45 16.88
C THR A 4 3.95 9.79 15.63
N GLY A 5 3.45 8.61 15.25
CA GLY A 5 3.67 7.94 13.97
C GLY A 5 2.40 7.36 13.34
N ASP A 6 1.21 7.59 13.93
CA ASP A 6 -0.08 6.96 13.54
C ASP A 6 -0.84 7.69 12.41
N ASP A 7 -0.42 8.88 11.98
CA ASP A 7 -1.21 9.68 11.01
C ASP A 7 -0.87 9.38 9.54
N LYS A 8 -0.19 8.26 9.23
CA LYS A 8 0.00 7.82 7.85
C LYS A 8 -1.19 6.98 7.40
N ILE A 9 -1.77 7.34 6.27
CA ILE A 9 -2.76 6.47 5.59
C ILE A 9 -2.04 5.18 5.20
N ARG A 10 -2.55 4.06 5.70
CA ARG A 10 -2.05 2.70 5.43
C ARG A 10 -3.07 1.95 4.59
N VAL A 11 -2.60 1.28 3.54
CA VAL A 11 -3.44 0.54 2.61
C VAL A 11 -2.92 -0.88 2.38
N LEU A 12 -3.85 -1.81 2.08
CA LEU A 12 -3.55 -3.11 1.52
C LEU A 12 -3.75 -3.02 -0.01
N LEU A 13 -2.75 -3.45 -0.78
CA LEU A 13 -2.85 -3.46 -2.24
C LEU A 13 -3.20 -4.87 -2.72
N VAL A 14 -4.35 -5.01 -3.39
CA VAL A 14 -4.83 -6.29 -3.93
C VAL A 14 -4.95 -6.16 -5.44
N ASP A 15 -4.13 -6.92 -6.17
CA ASP A 15 -4.10 -6.92 -7.63
C ASP A 15 -3.41 -8.20 -8.11
N ASP A 16 -3.99 -8.91 -9.07
CA ASP A 16 -3.45 -10.16 -9.64
C ASP A 16 -2.39 -9.94 -10.73
N HIS A 17 -2.18 -8.68 -11.16
CA HIS A 17 -1.24 -8.31 -12.21
C HIS A 17 0.04 -7.66 -11.64
N PRO A 18 1.21 -8.30 -11.76
CA PRO A 18 2.46 -7.80 -11.18
C PRO A 18 2.85 -6.38 -11.60
N VAL A 19 2.71 -6.05 -12.89
CA VAL A 19 3.09 -4.73 -13.43
C VAL A 19 2.19 -3.61 -12.89
N VAL A 20 0.89 -3.87 -12.75
CA VAL A 20 -0.07 -2.90 -12.20
C VAL A 20 0.23 -2.66 -10.72
N ARG A 21 0.45 -3.75 -9.97
CA ARG A 21 0.75 -3.70 -8.54
C ARG A 21 2.03 -2.91 -8.25
N GLU A 22 3.09 -3.12 -9.03
CA GLU A 22 4.33 -2.34 -8.92
C GLU A 22 4.10 -0.84 -9.19
N GLY A 23 3.39 -0.51 -10.28
CA GLY A 23 3.06 0.88 -10.63
C GLY A 23 2.24 1.59 -9.55
N VAL A 24 1.23 0.91 -9.00
CA VAL A 24 0.39 1.44 -7.92
C VAL A 24 1.19 1.60 -6.62
N ARG A 25 2.04 0.63 -6.23
CA ARG A 25 2.93 0.77 -5.07
C ARG A 25 3.85 1.99 -5.20
N ALA A 26 4.43 2.21 -6.37
CA ALA A 26 5.30 3.37 -6.62
C ALA A 26 4.52 4.70 -6.53
N TYR A 27 3.35 4.76 -7.16
CA TYR A 27 2.47 5.94 -7.12
C TYR A 27 2.02 6.30 -5.70
N LEU A 28 1.60 5.31 -4.90
CA LEU A 28 1.18 5.51 -3.51
C LEU A 28 2.34 5.97 -2.62
N SER A 29 3.53 5.38 -2.79
CA SER A 29 4.73 5.74 -2.03
C SER A 29 5.14 7.19 -2.29
N ALA A 30 5.07 7.65 -3.55
CA ALA A 30 5.34 9.04 -3.91
C ALA A 30 4.37 10.06 -3.26
N ARG A 31 3.21 9.60 -2.80
CA ARG A 31 2.19 10.40 -2.11
C ARG A 31 2.26 10.29 -0.58
N GLY A 32 3.26 9.60 -0.05
CA GLY A 32 3.42 9.38 1.39
C GLY A 32 2.42 8.41 2.00
N ILE A 33 1.74 7.61 1.16
CA ILE A 33 0.84 6.54 1.60
C ILE A 33 1.66 5.27 1.80
N GLU A 34 1.45 4.59 2.93
CA GLU A 34 2.15 3.36 3.26
C GLU A 34 1.38 2.14 2.73
N VAL A 35 2.06 1.30 1.93
CA VAL A 35 1.57 -0.03 1.56
C VAL A 35 1.95 -1.00 2.68
N ALA A 36 0.97 -1.38 3.50
CA ALA A 36 1.18 -2.27 4.64
C ALA A 36 1.28 -3.75 4.24
N GLY A 37 0.86 -4.09 3.02
CA GLY A 37 0.92 -5.43 2.46
C GLY A 37 0.44 -5.46 1.00
N GLU A 38 0.74 -6.57 0.32
CA GLU A 38 0.18 -6.92 -0.99
C GLU A 38 -0.57 -8.26 -0.90
N ALA A 39 -1.56 -8.45 -1.78
CA ALA A 39 -2.13 -9.75 -2.09
C ALA A 39 -2.28 -9.89 -3.61
N ALA A 40 -1.96 -11.07 -4.14
CA ALA A 40 -2.07 -11.40 -5.57
C ALA A 40 -3.31 -12.25 -5.89
N ASP A 41 -3.90 -12.87 -4.88
CA ASP A 41 -5.08 -13.73 -4.97
C ASP A 41 -5.83 -13.76 -3.62
N ALA A 42 -6.96 -14.45 -3.58
CA ALA A 42 -7.84 -14.58 -2.42
C ALA A 42 -7.97 -16.06 -2.00
N GLY A 43 -6.83 -16.75 -1.84
CA GLY A 43 -6.76 -18.17 -1.49
C GLY A 43 -7.64 -18.61 -0.33
#